data_AF-A0A2V7Y8G4-F1
#
_entry.id   AF-A0A2V7Y8G4-F1
#
_cell.length_a   1.000
_cell.length_b   1.000
_cell.length_c   1.000
_cell.angle_alpha   90.00
_cell.angle_beta   90.00
_cell.angle_gamma   90.00
#
_symmetry.space_group_name_H-M   'P 1'
#
loop_
_entity.id
_entity.type
_entity.pdbx_description
1 polymer ?
#
loop_
_entity_poly.entity_id
_entity_poly.type
_entity_poly.pdbx_seq_one_letter_code
_entity_poly.pdbx_strand_id
1 'polypeptide(L)'
;MKRLATVVLLLAPALLRAEPPPSPSTSPSPRSTRPSPATVAPKTRPEIVWLLGGDRVTGTILSETARVVRLKTPYGPLVIPKSKIERLVRADGKEEVLHAAEAVPSPSPSPLAPRARLVLAVTGHTFFMAWDRRDAPPDPTLRLEVRLDEDPLATWTDAHLDPEEVPGALVNAFSFAPADVAATVAAGAQLSPAEVQPGRVVLRLEVPVAAADRKLRVAYQMNQGTAQAPAWHDVAIASAPVALRADASTVVQVRQDRGRMEFAGFPRRKMRNVDTFHIDLALE
;
A
#
# COMPACT_ATOMS: atom_id res chain seq x y z
N MET A 1 -1.24 -61.50 -9.60
CA MET A 1 -1.18 -60.83 -10.93
C MET A 1 -0.04 -59.80 -10.83
N LYS A 2 1.00 -59.85 -11.69
CA LYS A 2 1.18 -59.05 -12.93
C LYS A 2 0.82 -57.55 -12.71
N ARG A 3 1.66 -56.53 -12.97
CA ARG A 3 3.03 -56.35 -13.53
C ARG A 3 3.54 -54.95 -13.05
N LEU A 4 4.83 -54.72 -12.71
CA LEU A 4 5.89 -54.03 -13.51
C LEU A 4 5.51 -52.61 -14.03
N ALA A 5 6.33 -51.53 -13.97
CA ALA A 5 7.79 -51.40 -13.72
C ALA A 5 8.28 -49.93 -13.42
N THR A 6 9.60 -49.79 -13.15
CA THR A 6 10.52 -48.64 -13.44
C THR A 6 10.35 -47.33 -12.60
N VAL A 7 11.28 -46.81 -11.77
CA VAL A 7 12.78 -46.78 -11.60
C VAL A 7 13.49 -45.59 -12.29
N VAL A 8 14.61 -45.12 -11.70
CA VAL A 8 15.59 -44.06 -12.10
C VAL A 8 15.22 -42.65 -11.56
N LEU A 9 16.04 -41.89 -10.79
CA LEU A 9 17.34 -42.13 -10.10
C LEU A 9 17.51 -41.17 -8.88
N LEU A 10 18.64 -41.23 -8.16
CA LEU A 10 19.12 -40.28 -7.13
C LEU A 10 20.69 -40.31 -7.09
N LEU A 11 21.32 -39.39 -6.35
CA LEU A 11 22.79 -39.19 -6.11
C LEU A 11 23.62 -38.47 -7.21
N ALA A 12 24.68 -37.69 -6.90
CA ALA A 12 25.12 -37.00 -5.66
C ALA A 12 26.21 -35.90 -5.99
N PRO A 13 27.32 -35.62 -5.24
CA PRO A 13 27.48 -34.31 -4.58
C PRO A 13 28.87 -33.64 -4.82
N ALA A 14 29.27 -32.77 -3.87
CA ALA A 14 30.60 -32.15 -3.67
C ALA A 14 30.82 -30.80 -4.39
N LEU A 15 31.67 -29.86 -3.93
CA LEU A 15 32.86 -29.95 -3.06
C LEU A 15 32.98 -28.79 -2.04
N LEU A 16 33.81 -29.01 -1.00
CA LEU A 16 34.12 -28.08 0.09
C LEU A 16 35.57 -27.54 -0.04
N ARG A 17 35.87 -26.34 0.50
CA ARG A 17 37.19 -25.67 0.79
C ARG A 17 37.36 -24.29 0.10
N ALA A 18 38.05 -23.28 0.67
CA ALA A 18 38.57 -23.07 2.03
C ALA A 18 38.95 -21.58 2.25
N GLU A 19 38.97 -21.13 3.52
CA GLU A 19 39.67 -19.92 4.03
C GLU A 19 41.19 -20.20 4.20
N PRO A 20 42.12 -19.22 4.41
CA PRO A 20 42.22 -18.42 5.66
C PRO A 20 42.93 -17.01 5.47
N PRO A 21 43.68 -16.34 6.41
CA PRO A 21 43.51 -14.90 6.76
C PRO A 21 44.86 -14.07 6.74
N PRO A 22 45.14 -13.09 7.63
CA PRO A 22 44.60 -11.72 7.83
C PRO A 22 45.61 -10.55 7.55
N SER A 23 45.17 -9.29 7.72
CA SER A 23 45.89 -8.01 7.45
C SER A 23 47.02 -7.60 8.42
N PRO A 24 47.85 -6.58 8.06
CA PRO A 24 47.91 -5.35 8.89
C PRO A 24 48.03 -4.00 8.10
N SER A 25 48.28 -2.88 8.81
CA SER A 25 47.88 -1.48 8.47
C SER A 25 49.05 -0.46 8.27
N THR A 26 48.72 0.85 8.16
CA THR A 26 49.54 2.12 8.11
C THR A 26 49.85 2.68 6.68
N SER A 27 49.88 4.01 6.35
CA SER A 27 49.74 5.32 7.07
C SER A 27 49.28 6.51 6.10
N PRO A 28 49.36 7.86 6.35
CA PRO A 28 48.14 8.70 6.47
C PRO A 28 48.05 10.10 5.74
N SER A 29 46.89 10.77 5.90
CA SER A 29 46.60 12.26 5.95
C SER A 29 46.42 13.15 4.69
N PRO A 30 45.35 13.99 4.70
CA PRO A 30 45.42 15.41 4.31
C PRO A 30 44.82 16.38 5.37
N ARG A 31 45.02 17.71 5.26
CA ARG A 31 44.69 18.73 6.29
C ARG A 31 44.24 20.09 5.71
N SER A 32 43.15 20.72 6.20
CA SER A 32 43.01 22.18 6.52
C SER A 32 41.56 22.59 6.99
N THR A 33 41.35 23.83 7.50
CA THR A 33 40.23 24.27 8.40
C THR A 33 39.67 25.71 8.15
N ARG A 34 38.43 26.08 8.65
CA ARG A 34 38.03 27.28 9.51
C ARG A 34 36.52 27.81 9.44
N PRO A 35 35.99 28.71 10.35
CA PRO A 35 34.54 28.74 10.84
C PRO A 35 33.74 30.10 11.16
N SER A 36 32.42 29.99 11.58
CA SER A 36 31.47 30.89 12.42
C SER A 36 30.85 32.25 11.87
N PRO A 37 29.86 33.03 12.49
CA PRO A 37 29.02 33.04 13.76
C PRO A 37 27.44 33.40 13.65
N ALA A 38 26.72 34.07 14.62
CA ALA A 38 25.20 34.26 14.68
C ALA A 38 24.54 35.45 15.56
N THR A 39 23.19 35.75 15.47
CA THR A 39 22.37 36.86 16.14
C THR A 39 20.82 36.56 16.41
N VAL A 40 20.03 37.42 17.15
CA VAL A 40 18.66 37.24 17.81
C VAL A 40 17.40 37.92 17.13
N ALA A 41 16.12 37.57 17.49
CA ALA A 41 14.87 37.72 16.68
C ALA A 41 13.54 38.25 17.37
N PRO A 42 12.42 38.55 16.61
CA PRO A 42 11.13 39.12 17.10
C PRO A 42 9.86 38.19 17.12
N LYS A 43 8.69 38.70 17.54
CA LYS A 43 7.40 37.96 17.74
C LYS A 43 6.79 37.36 16.44
N THR A 44 6.46 36.08 16.48
CA THR A 44 6.10 35.25 15.32
C THR A 44 4.64 34.74 15.31
N ARG A 45 3.97 34.78 14.14
CA ARG A 45 2.80 33.91 13.85
C ARG A 45 3.27 32.45 13.75
N PRO A 46 2.43 31.43 13.96
CA PRO A 46 2.87 30.04 13.77
C PRO A 46 3.22 29.78 12.29
N GLU A 47 4.39 29.20 12.04
CA GLU A 47 4.81 28.79 10.71
C GLU A 47 4.04 27.55 10.24
N ILE A 48 3.81 27.47 8.93
CA ILE A 48 3.08 26.38 8.27
C ILE A 48 4.01 25.71 7.26
N VAL A 49 4.21 24.41 7.43
CA VAL A 49 4.99 23.55 6.53
C VAL A 49 4.01 22.68 5.74
N TRP A 50 4.07 22.77 4.41
CA TRP A 50 3.41 21.86 3.49
C TRP A 50 4.41 20.82 3.00
N LEU A 51 4.06 19.54 3.09
CA LEU A 51 4.90 18.44 2.64
C LEU A 51 4.53 18.04 1.21
N LEU A 52 5.49 17.52 0.46
CA LEU A 52 5.31 17.03 -0.92
C LEU A 52 4.31 15.86 -1.05
N GLY A 53 3.84 15.28 0.07
CA GLY A 53 2.75 14.30 0.11
C GLY A 53 1.35 14.92 0.27
N GLY A 54 1.23 16.26 0.32
CA GLY A 54 -0.02 16.98 0.60
C GLY A 54 -0.27 17.26 2.09
N ASP A 55 0.46 16.62 3.00
CA ASP A 55 0.33 16.81 4.44
C ASP A 55 0.71 18.24 4.88
N ARG A 56 -0.02 18.77 5.86
CA ARG A 56 0.21 20.11 6.41
C ARG A 56 0.53 20.06 7.90
N VAL A 57 1.68 20.61 8.30
CA VAL A 57 2.13 20.70 9.68
C VAL A 57 2.24 22.17 10.11
N THR A 58 1.75 22.51 11.31
CA THR A 58 1.82 23.88 11.86
C THR A 58 2.59 23.88 13.19
N GLY A 59 3.45 24.87 13.41
CA GLY A 59 4.27 24.95 14.61
C GLY A 59 5.21 26.16 14.62
N THR A 60 6.25 26.14 15.45
CA THR A 60 7.30 27.18 15.46
C THR A 60 8.62 26.62 14.95
N ILE A 61 9.25 27.24 13.95
CA ILE A 61 10.54 26.77 13.43
C ILE A 61 11.63 27.00 14.49
N LEU A 62 12.26 25.91 14.94
CA LEU A 62 13.34 25.95 15.93
C LEU A 62 14.72 26.08 15.28
N SER A 63 14.92 25.44 14.14
CA SER A 63 16.18 25.46 13.39
C SER A 63 15.98 24.96 11.97
N GLU A 64 16.83 25.41 11.06
CA GLU A 64 16.71 25.12 9.64
C GLU A 64 18.09 24.91 9.02
N THR A 65 18.18 23.95 8.11
CA THR A 65 19.41 23.58 7.40
C THR A 65 19.09 23.33 5.94
N ALA A 66 20.13 23.21 5.09
CA ALA A 66 19.97 22.88 3.67
C ALA A 66 19.25 21.52 3.42
N ARG A 67 19.16 20.63 4.41
CA ARG A 67 18.56 19.29 4.26
C ARG A 67 17.34 19.03 5.13
N VAL A 68 17.17 19.72 6.27
CA VAL A 68 16.05 19.53 7.21
C VAL A 68 15.59 20.85 7.84
N VAL A 69 14.29 20.97 8.09
CA VAL A 69 13.65 21.97 8.98
C VAL A 69 13.27 21.25 10.27
N ARG A 70 13.49 21.88 11.43
CA ARG A 70 13.01 21.39 12.73
C ARG A 70 11.92 22.32 13.25
N LEU A 71 10.74 21.76 13.50
CA LEU A 71 9.52 22.49 13.87
C LEU A 71 9.04 22.04 15.26
N LYS A 72 8.81 22.97 16.18
CA LYS A 72 8.11 22.69 17.44
C LYS A 72 6.61 22.69 17.19
N THR A 73 6.00 21.53 17.15
CA THR A 73 4.53 21.38 17.13
C THR A 73 3.99 21.38 18.57
N PRO A 74 2.66 21.54 18.78
CA PRO A 74 2.04 21.36 20.10
C PRO A 74 2.30 19.98 20.73
N TYR A 75 2.55 18.97 19.90
CA TYR A 75 2.76 17.58 20.30
C TYR A 75 4.25 17.20 20.48
N GLY A 76 5.17 18.14 20.20
CA GLY A 76 6.61 17.93 20.34
C GLY A 76 7.44 18.43 19.14
N PRO A 77 8.78 18.31 19.21
CA PRO A 77 9.67 18.69 18.13
C PRO A 77 9.64 17.65 16.99
N LEU A 78 9.42 18.11 15.77
CA LEU A 78 9.41 17.32 14.55
C LEU A 78 10.58 17.73 13.63
N VAL A 79 11.23 16.76 13.00
CA VAL A 79 12.32 16.99 12.04
C VAL A 79 11.86 16.56 10.66
N ILE A 80 11.79 17.50 9.74
CA ILE A 80 11.22 17.33 8.41
C ILE A 80 12.33 17.57 7.36
N PRO A 81 12.66 16.59 6.51
CA PRO A 81 13.59 16.81 5.39
C PRO A 81 13.08 17.89 4.44
N LYS A 82 13.92 18.87 4.08
CA LYS A 82 13.58 19.90 3.07
C LYS A 82 13.18 19.28 1.73
N SER A 83 13.82 18.17 1.36
CA SER A 83 13.46 17.33 0.21
C SER A 83 12.09 16.64 0.30
N LYS A 84 11.33 16.92 1.36
CA LYS A 84 9.94 16.51 1.57
C LYS A 84 9.02 17.70 1.86
N ILE A 85 9.51 18.94 1.79
CA ILE A 85 8.74 20.17 2.01
C ILE A 85 8.48 20.84 0.66
N GLU A 86 7.21 20.95 0.30
CA GLU A 86 6.75 21.68 -0.88
C GLU A 86 6.92 23.20 -0.64
N ARG A 87 6.28 23.68 0.42
CA ARG A 87 6.12 25.11 0.71
C ARG A 87 6.20 25.39 2.20
N LEU A 88 6.89 26.47 2.55
CA LEU A 88 7.03 26.98 3.90
C LEU A 88 6.46 28.39 3.99
N VAL A 89 5.40 28.59 4.79
CA VAL A 89 4.89 29.94 5.09
C VAL A 89 5.41 30.35 6.46
N ARG A 90 6.25 31.38 6.50
CA ARG A 90 6.91 31.86 7.71
C ARG A 90 6.02 32.82 8.50
N ALA A 91 6.44 33.08 9.74
CA ALA A 91 5.71 33.83 10.75
C ALA A 91 5.44 35.31 10.41
N ASP A 92 6.29 35.89 9.59
CA ASP A 92 6.19 37.23 9.01
C ASP A 92 5.24 37.27 7.79
N GLY A 93 4.70 36.13 7.38
CA GLY A 93 3.90 35.95 6.17
C GLY A 93 4.74 35.69 4.91
N LYS A 94 6.08 35.59 5.02
CA LYS A 94 6.94 35.34 3.87
C LYS A 94 6.86 33.87 3.46
N GLU A 95 6.50 33.64 2.21
CA GLU A 95 6.41 32.30 1.62
C GLU A 95 7.74 31.92 0.96
N GLU A 96 8.24 30.74 1.31
CA GLU A 96 9.43 30.12 0.71
C GLU A 96 9.04 28.76 0.14
N VAL A 97 8.90 28.73 -1.18
CA VAL A 97 8.59 27.51 -1.94
C VAL A 97 9.91 26.78 -2.19
N LEU A 98 10.15 25.70 -1.43
CA LEU A 98 11.39 24.94 -1.48
C LEU A 98 11.39 23.93 -2.62
N HIS A 99 10.22 23.34 -2.89
CA HIS A 99 9.95 22.50 -4.04
C HIS A 99 8.57 22.89 -4.55
N ALA A 100 8.52 23.72 -5.59
CA ALA A 100 7.26 24.16 -6.16
C ALA A 100 6.44 22.96 -6.62
N ALA A 101 5.27 22.78 -6.00
CA ALA A 101 4.20 22.04 -6.66
C ALA A 101 3.92 22.78 -7.98
N GLU A 102 4.17 22.09 -9.08
CA GLU A 102 3.85 22.58 -10.41
C GLU A 102 2.36 22.89 -10.45
N ALA A 103 2.01 24.12 -10.85
CA ALA A 103 0.64 24.61 -10.73
C ALA A 103 -0.30 23.73 -11.54
N VAL A 104 -1.42 23.30 -10.95
CA VAL A 104 -2.51 22.65 -11.70
C VAL A 104 -3.11 23.69 -12.65
N PRO A 105 -2.96 23.56 -13.99
CA PRO A 105 -3.67 24.43 -14.90
C PRO A 105 -5.14 24.02 -14.95
N SER A 106 -6.03 25.00 -15.08
CA SER A 106 -7.37 24.73 -15.60
C SER A 106 -7.26 23.98 -16.92
N PRO A 107 -8.07 22.94 -17.17
CA PRO A 107 -7.99 22.19 -18.43
C PRO A 107 -8.53 23.05 -19.59
N SER A 108 -7.62 23.75 -20.27
CA SER A 108 -7.67 23.79 -21.73
C SER A 108 -7.70 22.35 -22.25
N PRO A 109 -8.33 22.07 -23.41
CA PRO A 109 -8.32 20.72 -23.99
C PRO A 109 -6.91 20.35 -24.45
N SER A 110 -6.11 19.81 -23.53
CA SER A 110 -4.90 19.05 -23.86
C SER A 110 -5.30 17.85 -24.73
N PRO A 111 -4.46 17.42 -25.69
CA PRO A 111 -4.71 16.17 -26.39
C PRO A 111 -4.85 15.08 -25.34
N LEU A 112 -5.96 14.33 -25.40
CA LEU A 112 -6.31 13.29 -24.43
C LEU A 112 -5.09 12.39 -24.21
N ALA A 113 -4.43 12.52 -23.06
CA ALA A 113 -3.45 11.54 -22.63
C ALA A 113 -4.17 10.19 -22.68
N PRO A 114 -3.73 9.23 -23.50
CA PRO A 114 -4.55 8.09 -23.86
C PRO A 114 -4.91 7.32 -22.59
N ARG A 115 -6.22 7.12 -22.39
CA ARG A 115 -6.77 6.43 -21.22
C ARG A 115 -7.20 5.04 -21.63
N ALA A 116 -6.76 4.06 -20.86
CA ALA A 116 -7.36 2.74 -20.87
C ALA A 116 -8.50 2.69 -19.85
N ARG A 117 -9.58 1.98 -20.19
CA ARG A 117 -10.67 1.69 -19.25
C ARG A 117 -10.54 0.25 -18.80
N LEU A 118 -10.35 0.04 -17.50
CA LEU A 118 -10.29 -1.27 -16.86
C LEU A 118 -11.54 -1.46 -16.01
N VAL A 119 -12.27 -2.54 -16.25
CA VAL A 119 -13.45 -2.91 -15.47
C VAL A 119 -13.17 -4.23 -14.77
N LEU A 120 -13.23 -4.23 -13.44
CA LEU A 120 -13.09 -5.43 -12.63
C LEU A 120 -14.48 -5.89 -12.21
N ALA A 121 -14.89 -7.06 -12.70
CA ALA A 121 -16.13 -7.73 -12.36
C ALA A 121 -15.88 -8.78 -11.27
N VAL A 122 -15.98 -8.36 -10.00
CA VAL A 122 -15.76 -9.23 -8.84
C VAL A 122 -16.99 -10.09 -8.61
N THR A 123 -16.80 -11.41 -8.54
CA THR A 123 -17.86 -12.41 -8.39
C THR A 123 -17.48 -13.40 -7.29
N GLY A 124 -18.34 -13.53 -6.28
CA GLY A 124 -18.05 -14.25 -5.04
C GLY A 124 -18.98 -13.79 -3.91
N HIS A 125 -18.88 -14.41 -2.73
CA HIS A 125 -19.82 -14.15 -1.63
C HIS A 125 -19.39 -13.03 -0.69
N THR A 126 -18.16 -13.06 -0.14
CA THR A 126 -17.60 -11.97 0.68
C THR A 126 -16.08 -12.15 0.81
N PHE A 127 -15.32 -11.05 0.79
CA PHE A 127 -13.94 -11.05 1.29
C PHE A 127 -14.02 -11.00 2.82
N PHE A 128 -13.55 -12.02 3.55
CA PHE A 128 -13.60 -11.98 5.02
C PHE A 128 -12.37 -12.63 5.65
N MET A 129 -12.08 -12.26 6.90
CA MET A 129 -11.15 -12.94 7.78
C MET A 129 -11.71 -13.01 9.20
N ALA A 130 -11.31 -14.06 9.93
CA ALA A 130 -11.67 -14.25 11.33
C ALA A 130 -10.46 -14.71 12.15
N TRP A 131 -10.37 -14.24 13.38
CA TRP A 131 -9.32 -14.57 14.33
C TRP A 131 -9.91 -15.01 15.68
N ASP A 132 -9.29 -16.00 16.33
CA ASP A 132 -9.53 -16.26 17.74
C ASP A 132 -9.07 -15.01 18.51
N ARG A 133 -9.88 -14.46 19.43
CA ARG A 133 -9.66 -13.13 20.04
C ARG A 133 -8.30 -12.90 20.73
N ARG A 134 -7.54 -13.98 20.98
CA ARG A 134 -6.20 -13.94 21.59
C ARG A 134 -5.06 -13.93 20.56
N ASP A 135 -5.37 -14.35 19.34
CA ASP A 135 -4.45 -14.59 18.23
C ASP A 135 -4.71 -13.58 17.07
N ALA A 136 -5.61 -12.62 17.28
CA ALA A 136 -5.90 -11.53 16.36
C ALA A 136 -4.72 -10.53 16.26
N PRO A 137 -4.47 -9.92 15.09
CA PRO A 137 -3.45 -8.89 14.93
C PRO A 137 -3.79 -7.62 15.75
N PRO A 138 -2.80 -6.76 16.07
CA PRO A 138 -3.03 -5.52 16.81
C PRO A 138 -3.97 -4.55 16.09
N ASP A 139 -4.00 -4.62 14.76
CA ASP A 139 -4.96 -3.94 13.88
C ASP A 139 -5.52 -4.95 12.86
N PRO A 140 -6.77 -5.43 13.02
CA PRO A 140 -7.45 -6.37 12.11
C PRO A 140 -8.02 -5.73 10.84
N THR A 141 -7.44 -4.61 10.39
CA THR A 141 -7.78 -3.97 9.10
C THR A 141 -7.39 -4.85 7.91
N LEU A 142 -8.29 -4.92 6.94
CA LEU A 142 -8.14 -5.64 5.67
C LEU A 142 -7.98 -4.66 4.50
N ARG A 143 -7.39 -5.14 3.41
CA ARG A 143 -7.08 -4.31 2.23
C ARG A 143 -7.17 -5.08 0.93
N LEU A 144 -7.85 -4.55 -0.07
CA LEU A 144 -7.72 -4.98 -1.47
C LEU A 144 -6.84 -3.99 -2.22
N GLU A 145 -5.79 -4.49 -2.86
CA GLU A 145 -4.83 -3.71 -3.65
C GLU A 145 -4.85 -4.20 -5.10
N VAL A 146 -5.09 -3.28 -6.04
CA VAL A 146 -4.98 -3.52 -7.48
C VAL A 146 -3.74 -2.81 -7.99
N ARG A 147 -2.87 -3.55 -8.67
CA ARG A 147 -1.64 -3.04 -9.31
C ARG A 147 -1.66 -3.31 -10.81
N LEU A 148 -1.00 -2.43 -11.54
CA LEU A 148 -0.64 -2.64 -12.94
C LEU A 148 0.88 -2.67 -13.03
N ASP A 149 1.39 -3.82 -13.45
CA ASP A 149 2.75 -4.28 -13.20
C ASP A 149 3.09 -4.21 -11.71
N GLU A 150 4.00 -3.30 -11.31
CA GLU A 150 4.39 -3.10 -9.91
C GLU A 150 3.71 -1.87 -9.27
N ASP A 151 3.11 -0.99 -10.08
CA ASP A 151 2.51 0.27 -9.65
C ASP A 151 1.09 0.05 -9.09
N PRO A 152 0.79 0.49 -7.84
CA PRO A 152 -0.58 0.45 -7.33
C PRO A 152 -1.46 1.41 -8.13
N LEU A 153 -2.64 0.94 -8.57
CA LEU A 153 -3.67 1.75 -9.23
C LEU A 153 -4.75 2.22 -8.27
N ALA A 154 -5.24 1.29 -7.43
CA ALA A 154 -6.29 1.56 -6.47
C ALA A 154 -6.16 0.60 -5.27
N THR A 155 -6.47 1.13 -4.09
CA THR A 155 -6.38 0.44 -2.82
C THR A 155 -7.63 0.73 -2.02
N TRP A 156 -8.33 -0.31 -1.59
CA TRP A 156 -9.52 -0.24 -0.75
C TRP A 156 -9.17 -0.81 0.62
N THR A 157 -9.45 -0.08 1.69
CA THR A 157 -9.09 -0.47 3.07
C THR A 157 -10.34 -0.52 3.93
N ASP A 158 -10.54 -1.64 4.64
CA ASP A 158 -11.68 -1.89 5.52
C ASP A 158 -11.20 -2.17 6.95
N ALA A 159 -11.61 -1.32 7.89
CA ALA A 159 -11.33 -1.45 9.31
C ALA A 159 -12.58 -1.83 10.13
N HIS A 160 -13.71 -2.10 9.47
CA HIS A 160 -14.93 -2.53 10.13
C HIS A 160 -14.77 -3.93 10.74
N LEU A 161 -15.48 -4.19 11.83
CA LEU A 161 -15.46 -5.49 12.51
C LEU A 161 -16.88 -5.97 12.79
N ASP A 162 -17.11 -7.24 12.48
CA ASP A 162 -18.41 -7.91 12.50
C ASP A 162 -18.45 -9.01 13.59
N PRO A 163 -18.24 -8.69 14.87
CA PRO A 163 -18.06 -9.69 15.94
C PRO A 163 -19.32 -10.53 16.22
N GLU A 164 -20.46 -10.19 15.61
CA GLU A 164 -21.72 -10.91 15.70
C GLU A 164 -21.86 -12.02 14.64
N GLU A 165 -21.12 -11.97 13.52
CA GLU A 165 -21.19 -13.04 12.48
C GLU A 165 -20.76 -14.41 13.01
N VAL A 166 -19.73 -14.43 13.87
CA VAL A 166 -19.15 -15.67 14.39
C VAL A 166 -18.94 -15.58 15.91
N PRO A 167 -19.85 -16.14 16.73
CA PRO A 167 -19.81 -16.03 18.18
C PRO A 167 -18.50 -16.50 18.82
N GLY A 168 -17.74 -15.54 19.34
CA GLY A 168 -16.47 -15.77 20.05
C GLY A 168 -15.21 -15.47 19.24
N ALA A 169 -15.33 -15.24 17.93
CA ALA A 169 -14.25 -14.71 17.11
C ALA A 169 -14.16 -13.17 17.19
N LEU A 170 -13.16 -12.64 16.50
CA LEU A 170 -13.14 -11.31 15.91
C LEU A 170 -13.18 -11.51 14.39
N VAL A 171 -14.06 -10.82 13.67
CA VAL A 171 -14.29 -10.98 12.23
C VAL A 171 -14.22 -9.61 11.55
N ASN A 172 -13.69 -9.56 10.33
CA ASN A 172 -13.79 -8.42 9.42
C ASN A 172 -14.33 -8.95 8.09
N ALA A 173 -15.54 -8.53 7.70
CA ALA A 173 -16.22 -8.91 6.46
C ALA A 173 -16.16 -7.77 5.44
N PHE A 174 -15.00 -7.64 4.80
CA PHE A 174 -14.66 -6.58 3.85
C PHE A 174 -15.76 -6.34 2.80
N SER A 175 -16.28 -5.10 2.79
CA SER A 175 -17.49 -4.73 2.04
C SER A 175 -17.26 -3.52 1.12
N PHE A 176 -17.65 -3.60 -0.15
CA PHE A 176 -17.59 -2.45 -1.07
C PHE A 176 -18.72 -1.42 -0.88
N ALA A 177 -19.40 -1.45 0.26
CA ALA A 177 -20.43 -0.47 0.60
C ALA A 177 -19.81 0.94 0.80
N PRO A 178 -20.44 2.03 0.32
CA PRO A 178 -19.84 3.37 0.32
C PRO A 178 -19.54 3.98 1.70
N ALA A 179 -20.05 3.40 2.79
CA ALA A 179 -19.86 3.90 4.16
C ALA A 179 -18.61 3.32 4.85
N ASP A 180 -18.14 2.15 4.41
CA ASP A 180 -17.33 1.27 5.26
C ASP A 180 -15.87 1.17 4.78
N VAL A 181 -15.62 1.40 3.48
CA VAL A 181 -14.30 1.23 2.86
C VAL A 181 -13.69 2.51 2.31
N ALA A 182 -12.49 2.83 2.80
CA ALA A 182 -11.67 3.93 2.31
C ALA A 182 -10.92 3.53 1.04
N ALA A 183 -11.26 4.17 -0.08
CA ALA A 183 -10.56 4.01 -1.36
C ALA A 183 -9.48 5.07 -1.56
N THR A 184 -8.27 4.64 -1.93
CA THR A 184 -7.16 5.49 -2.39
C THR A 184 -6.85 5.14 -3.84
N VAL A 185 -6.58 6.15 -4.67
CA VAL A 185 -6.35 5.99 -6.12
C VAL A 185 -5.03 6.62 -6.52
N ALA A 186 -4.32 6.01 -7.47
CA ALA A 186 -3.06 6.51 -7.98
C ALA A 186 -3.21 7.84 -8.74
N ALA A 187 -2.14 8.63 -8.78
CA ALA A 187 -2.13 9.89 -9.51
C ALA A 187 -2.45 9.69 -11.00
N GLY A 188 -3.42 10.45 -11.52
CA GLY A 188 -3.87 10.39 -12.91
C GLY A 188 -4.88 9.27 -13.22
N ALA A 189 -5.01 8.25 -12.36
CA ALA A 189 -6.10 7.29 -12.44
C ALA A 189 -7.40 7.88 -11.86
N GLN A 190 -8.54 7.33 -12.28
CA GLN A 190 -9.85 7.68 -11.74
C GLN A 190 -10.62 6.41 -11.39
N LEU A 191 -11.28 6.43 -10.24
CA LEU A 191 -12.13 5.34 -9.76
C LEU A 191 -13.59 5.83 -9.75
N SER A 192 -14.47 5.10 -10.42
CA SER A 192 -15.91 5.27 -10.26
C SER A 192 -16.38 4.64 -8.93
N PRO A 193 -17.50 5.10 -8.33
CA PRO A 193 -18.13 4.40 -7.22
C PRO A 193 -18.35 2.91 -7.53
N ALA A 194 -18.22 2.05 -6.53
CA ALA A 194 -18.46 0.62 -6.69
C ALA A 194 -19.94 0.35 -6.99
N GLU A 195 -20.22 -0.38 -8.07
CA GLU A 195 -21.57 -0.83 -8.41
C GLU A 195 -21.81 -2.20 -7.77
N VAL A 196 -22.47 -2.22 -6.61
CA VAL A 196 -22.80 -3.45 -5.86
C VAL A 196 -24.12 -4.04 -6.37
N GLN A 197 -24.09 -5.30 -6.75
CA GLN A 197 -25.25 -6.10 -7.21
C GLN A 197 -25.26 -7.45 -6.46
N PRO A 198 -26.39 -8.18 -6.42
CA PRO A 198 -26.44 -9.51 -5.80
C PRO A 198 -25.39 -10.47 -6.40
N GLY A 199 -24.39 -10.84 -5.60
CA GLY A 199 -23.29 -11.75 -6.00
C GLY A 199 -22.23 -11.15 -6.94
N ARG A 200 -22.28 -9.84 -7.25
CA ARG A 200 -21.30 -9.17 -8.12
C ARG A 200 -21.00 -7.75 -7.64
N VAL A 201 -19.73 -7.37 -7.62
CA VAL A 201 -19.30 -5.96 -7.48
C VAL A 201 -18.56 -5.56 -8.75
N VAL A 202 -18.92 -4.42 -9.34
CA VAL A 202 -18.22 -3.87 -10.51
C VAL A 202 -17.43 -2.63 -10.10
N LEU A 203 -16.12 -2.69 -10.29
CA LEU A 203 -15.19 -1.58 -10.05
C LEU A 203 -14.70 -1.06 -11.40
N ARG A 204 -14.83 0.24 -11.66
CA ARG A 204 -14.44 0.85 -12.94
C ARG A 204 -13.28 1.82 -12.73
N LEU A 205 -12.15 1.53 -13.35
CA LEU A 205 -10.93 2.33 -13.27
C LEU A 205 -10.60 2.92 -14.65
N GLU A 206 -10.40 4.23 -14.72
CA GLU A 206 -9.67 4.84 -15.84
C GLU A 206 -8.20 4.93 -15.46
N VAL A 207 -7.32 4.46 -16.34
CA VAL A 207 -5.88 4.38 -16.10
C VAL A 207 -5.15 5.29 -17.11
N PRO A 208 -4.19 6.13 -16.69
CA PRO A 208 -3.50 7.09 -17.56
C PRO A 208 -2.41 6.41 -18.41
N VAL A 209 -2.78 5.36 -19.15
CA VAL A 209 -1.89 4.55 -19.99
C VAL A 209 -2.55 4.26 -21.34
N ALA A 210 -1.73 4.25 -22.38
CA ALA A 210 -2.17 3.86 -23.73
C ALA A 210 -2.51 2.36 -23.80
N ALA A 211 -3.09 1.95 -24.94
CA ALA A 211 -3.29 0.54 -25.24
C ALA A 211 -1.93 -0.20 -25.22
N ALA A 212 -1.82 -1.20 -24.36
CA ALA A 212 -0.56 -1.90 -24.07
C ALA A 212 -0.85 -3.22 -23.37
N ASP A 213 0.01 -4.22 -23.58
CA ASP A 213 0.04 -5.42 -22.77
C ASP A 213 0.70 -5.11 -21.42
N ARG A 214 -0.01 -5.39 -20.33
CA ARG A 214 0.40 -5.08 -18.96
C ARG A 214 0.08 -6.27 -18.05
N LYS A 215 0.72 -6.36 -16.89
CA LYS A 215 0.41 -7.39 -15.88
C LYS A 215 -0.55 -6.82 -14.84
N LEU A 216 -1.82 -7.23 -14.86
CA LEU A 216 -2.72 -6.93 -13.75
C LEU A 216 -2.40 -7.83 -12.57
N ARG A 217 -2.27 -7.26 -11.36
CA ARG A 217 -2.21 -8.00 -10.10
C ARG A 217 -3.33 -7.51 -9.19
N VAL A 218 -4.06 -8.45 -8.59
CA VAL A 218 -5.03 -8.19 -7.54
C VAL A 218 -4.58 -8.95 -6.30
N ALA A 219 -4.49 -8.26 -5.17
CA ALA A 219 -4.12 -8.88 -3.90
C ALA A 219 -5.05 -8.44 -2.79
N TYR A 220 -5.50 -9.41 -2.01
CA TYR A 220 -6.16 -9.19 -0.74
C TYR A 220 -5.15 -9.40 0.39
N GLN A 221 -5.13 -8.47 1.33
CA GLN A 221 -4.08 -8.30 2.33
C GLN A 221 -4.68 -8.08 3.71
N MET A 222 -3.99 -8.59 4.74
CA MET A 222 -4.29 -8.30 6.15
C MET A 222 -3.21 -7.37 6.73
N ASN A 223 -3.58 -6.49 7.66
CA ASN A 223 -2.59 -5.81 8.50
C ASN A 223 -2.14 -6.77 9.63
N GLN A 224 -0.84 -6.92 9.82
CA GLN A 224 -0.23 -7.60 10.98
C GLN A 224 0.48 -6.63 11.93
N GLY A 225 0.55 -5.36 11.57
CA GLY A 225 1.12 -4.27 12.35
C GLY A 225 0.08 -3.55 13.22
N THR A 226 0.28 -2.25 13.41
CA THR A 226 -0.73 -1.36 14.04
C THR A 226 -1.29 -0.40 13.00
N ALA A 227 -2.35 0.34 13.34
CA ALA A 227 -2.90 1.39 12.48
C ALA A 227 -1.89 2.51 12.15
N GLN A 228 -0.93 2.79 13.05
CA GLN A 228 0.10 3.83 12.85
C GLN A 228 1.35 3.29 12.12
N ALA A 229 1.57 1.98 12.16
CA ALA A 229 2.69 1.30 11.52
C ALA A 229 2.18 0.00 10.87
N PRO A 230 1.42 0.09 9.77
CA PRO A 230 0.80 -1.07 9.15
C PRO A 230 1.84 -1.95 8.46
N ALA A 231 1.70 -3.26 8.65
CA ALA A 231 2.51 -4.30 8.04
C ALA A 231 1.60 -5.21 7.22
N TRP A 232 1.41 -4.85 5.95
CA TRP A 232 0.52 -5.57 5.03
C TRP A 232 1.12 -6.91 4.61
N HIS A 233 0.35 -7.98 4.80
CA HIS A 233 0.68 -9.32 4.37
C HIS A 233 -0.32 -9.79 3.31
N ASP A 234 0.17 -10.27 2.16
CA ASP A 234 -0.69 -10.85 1.13
C ASP A 234 -1.33 -12.15 1.62
N VAL A 235 -2.65 -12.25 1.50
CA VAL A 235 -3.47 -13.38 1.96
C VAL A 235 -3.94 -14.22 0.77
N ALA A 236 -4.35 -13.55 -0.30
CA ALA A 236 -4.66 -14.14 -1.59
C ALA A 236 -4.17 -13.20 -2.70
N ILE A 237 -3.51 -13.74 -3.73
CA ILE A 237 -2.96 -12.98 -4.86
C ILE A 237 -3.38 -13.68 -6.15
N ALA A 238 -3.83 -12.89 -7.13
CA ALA A 238 -3.95 -13.32 -8.51
C ALA A 238 -3.18 -12.36 -9.43
N SER A 239 -2.73 -12.85 -10.58
CA SER A 239 -2.09 -12.02 -11.60
C SER A 239 -2.34 -12.59 -12.99
N ALA A 240 -2.62 -11.72 -13.96
CA ALA A 240 -2.85 -12.09 -15.35
C ALA A 240 -2.27 -11.02 -16.30
N PRO A 241 -1.78 -11.41 -17.49
CA PRO A 241 -1.54 -10.45 -18.56
C PRO A 241 -2.89 -9.89 -19.04
N VAL A 242 -2.96 -8.59 -19.23
CA VAL A 242 -4.14 -7.89 -19.76
C VAL A 242 -3.72 -6.99 -20.91
N ALA A 243 -4.42 -7.10 -22.04
CA ALA A 243 -4.30 -6.15 -23.13
C ALA A 243 -5.20 -4.95 -22.81
N LEU A 244 -4.60 -3.84 -22.36
CA LEU A 244 -5.33 -2.59 -22.17
C LEU A 244 -5.70 -1.99 -23.52
N ARG A 245 -6.92 -1.47 -23.63
CA ARG A 245 -7.47 -0.85 -24.84
C ARG A 245 -7.82 0.61 -24.61
N ALA A 246 -7.54 1.45 -25.60
CA ALA A 246 -7.88 2.87 -25.57
C ALA A 246 -9.26 3.16 -26.20
N ASP A 247 -9.71 2.30 -27.11
CA ASP A 247 -11.00 2.37 -27.81
C ASP A 247 -12.14 1.74 -27.01
N ALA A 248 -11.86 0.64 -26.31
CA ALA A 248 -12.81 -0.16 -25.55
C ALA A 248 -12.42 -0.28 -24.07
N SER A 249 -13.34 -0.80 -23.24
CA SER A 249 -13.01 -1.26 -21.89
C SER A 249 -12.36 -2.65 -21.97
N THR A 250 -11.24 -2.83 -21.28
CA THR A 250 -10.72 -4.15 -20.92
C THR A 250 -11.48 -4.63 -19.69
N VAL A 251 -12.21 -5.73 -19.81
CA VAL A 251 -13.01 -6.29 -18.72
C VAL A 251 -12.31 -7.53 -18.18
N VAL A 252 -12.19 -7.60 -16.85
CA VAL A 252 -11.56 -8.70 -16.14
C VAL A 252 -12.53 -9.21 -15.08
N GLN A 253 -12.94 -10.46 -15.19
CA GLN A 253 -13.65 -11.14 -14.13
C GLN A 253 -12.65 -11.50 -13.01
N VAL A 254 -12.97 -11.07 -11.79
CA VAL A 254 -12.30 -11.53 -10.58
C VAL A 254 -13.22 -12.56 -9.93
N ARG A 255 -12.79 -13.81 -9.86
CA ARG A 255 -13.56 -14.90 -9.24
C ARG A 255 -13.01 -15.19 -7.86
N GLN A 256 -13.90 -15.38 -6.89
CA GLN A 256 -13.54 -15.57 -5.50
C GLN A 256 -14.27 -16.79 -4.92
N ASP A 257 -13.52 -17.85 -4.64
CA ASP A 257 -14.05 -19.12 -4.11
C ASP A 257 -13.86 -19.17 -2.59
N ARG A 258 -14.99 -19.18 -1.84
CA ARG A 258 -15.02 -19.14 -0.38
C ARG A 258 -14.28 -20.32 0.25
N GLY A 259 -13.27 -20.01 1.07
CA GLY A 259 -12.63 -20.97 1.95
C GLY A 259 -13.55 -21.46 3.08
N ARG A 260 -13.17 -22.58 3.71
CA ARG A 260 -13.90 -23.15 4.86
C ARG A 260 -13.65 -22.31 6.12
N MET A 261 -14.47 -22.52 7.15
CA MET A 261 -14.21 -22.06 8.52
C MET A 261 -15.11 -22.83 9.50
N GLU A 262 -14.55 -23.34 10.60
CA GLU A 262 -15.30 -24.11 11.60
C GLU A 262 -14.82 -23.83 13.03
N PHE A 263 -15.73 -23.80 13.99
CA PHE A 263 -15.41 -23.79 15.42
C PHE A 263 -15.53 -25.19 16.02
N ALA A 264 -14.44 -25.74 16.54
CA ALA A 264 -14.42 -27.11 17.06
C ALA A 264 -13.54 -27.27 18.31
N GLY A 265 -13.86 -28.29 19.12
CA GLY A 265 -13.17 -28.63 20.37
C GLY A 265 -13.98 -28.31 21.63
N PHE A 266 -13.86 -29.18 22.63
CA PHE A 266 -14.46 -29.03 23.96
C PHE A 266 -13.39 -29.38 25.02
N PRO A 267 -13.30 -28.69 26.17
CA PRO A 267 -14.15 -27.59 26.64
C PRO A 267 -13.78 -26.21 26.08
N ARG A 268 -12.65 -26.07 25.37
CA ARG A 268 -12.25 -24.81 24.71
C ARG A 268 -12.43 -24.96 23.21
N ARG A 269 -13.51 -24.37 22.67
CA ARG A 269 -13.70 -24.19 21.23
C ARG A 269 -12.57 -23.30 20.71
N LYS A 270 -11.98 -23.68 19.57
CA LYS A 270 -11.03 -22.88 18.80
C LYS A 270 -11.47 -22.88 17.34
N MET A 271 -11.04 -21.90 16.57
CA MET A 271 -11.20 -21.98 15.12
C MET A 271 -10.30 -23.06 14.50
N ARG A 272 -10.81 -23.66 13.43
CA ARG A 272 -10.16 -24.66 12.59
C ARG A 272 -10.59 -24.45 11.15
N ASN A 273 -9.78 -24.96 10.23
CA ASN A 273 -10.03 -24.87 8.79
C ASN A 273 -10.33 -23.41 8.38
N VAL A 274 -9.59 -22.42 8.93
CA VAL A 274 -9.71 -21.00 8.56
C VAL A 274 -8.95 -20.82 7.24
N ASP A 275 -9.50 -21.42 6.20
CA ASP A 275 -8.92 -21.37 4.87
C ASP A 275 -9.29 -20.02 4.26
N THR A 276 -8.28 -19.30 3.81
CA THR A 276 -8.50 -18.06 3.05
C THR A 276 -8.99 -18.44 1.66
N PHE A 277 -9.91 -17.64 1.12
CA PHE A 277 -10.48 -17.86 -0.19
C PHE A 277 -9.42 -17.73 -1.30
N HIS A 278 -9.69 -18.31 -2.46
CA HIS A 278 -8.87 -18.13 -3.65
C HIS A 278 -9.37 -16.95 -4.49
N ILE A 279 -8.46 -16.29 -5.20
CA ILE A 279 -8.77 -15.27 -6.22
C ILE A 279 -8.25 -15.80 -7.55
N ASP A 280 -9.10 -15.79 -8.57
CA ASP A 280 -8.72 -16.03 -9.97
C ASP A 280 -9.05 -14.80 -10.83
N LEU A 281 -8.28 -14.61 -11.90
CA LEU A 281 -8.52 -13.58 -12.92
C LEU A 281 -8.79 -14.24 -14.27
N ALA A 282 -9.89 -13.84 -14.91
CA ALA A 282 -10.21 -14.21 -16.29
C ALA A 282 -10.52 -12.95 -17.10
N LEU A 283 -10.14 -12.93 -18.38
CA LEU A 283 -10.60 -11.89 -19.31
C LEU A 283 -12.04 -12.22 -19.75
N GLU A 284 -12.91 -11.21 -19.81
CA GLU A 284 -14.26 -11.29 -20.42
C GLU A 284 -14.22 -10.85 -21.90
#